data_AF-A0A0C2W1H8-F1
#
_entry.id   AF-A0A0C2W1H8-F1
#
_cell.length_a   1.000
_cell.length_b   1.000
_cell.length_c   1.000
_cell.angle_alpha   90.00
_cell.angle_beta   90.00
_cell.angle_gamma   90.00
#
_symmetry.space_group_name_H-M   'P 1'
#
loop_
_entity.id
_entity.type
_entity.pdbx_description
1 polymer ?
#
loop_
_entity_poly.entity_id
_entity_poly.type
_entity_poly.pdbx_seq_one_letter_code
_entity_poly.pdbx_strand_id
1 'polypeptide(L)'
;WLETSRFIVDAYHYINHRAADVLCRTWCNPAPLNGSAPNLVIAERNAQGQLYYKRAFNTQACEQLNAWLGGFESILKRMTASNFNWFLHTMLFYHTMQVI
;
A
#
# COMPACT_ATOMS: atom_id res chain seq x y z
N TRP A 1 8.45 -7.65 -8.48
CA TRP A 1 7.45 -7.14 -7.53
C TRP A 1 8.13 -6.59 -6.26
N LEU A 2 9.14 -7.25 -5.70
CA LEU A 2 9.84 -6.81 -4.47
C LEU A 2 10.29 -5.33 -4.48
N GLU A 3 10.88 -4.84 -5.57
CA GLU A 3 11.41 -3.46 -5.66
C GLU A 3 10.39 -2.42 -6.14
N THR A 4 9.31 -2.87 -6.78
CA THR A 4 8.40 -2.01 -7.54
C THR A 4 6.99 -1.94 -6.94
N SER A 5 6.62 -2.92 -6.11
CA SER A 5 5.32 -2.97 -5.46
C SER A 5 5.28 -2.03 -4.26
N ARG A 6 4.20 -1.25 -4.18
CA ARG A 6 3.90 -0.40 -3.03
C ARG A 6 2.71 -1.00 -2.29
N PHE A 7 2.90 -1.35 -1.03
CA PHE A 7 1.85 -1.91 -0.19
C PHE A 7 1.32 -0.82 0.74
N ILE A 8 0.04 -0.50 0.58
CA ILE A 8 -0.66 0.51 1.36
C ILE A 8 -1.74 -0.21 2.14
N VAL A 9 -1.74 0.01 3.45
CA VAL A 9 -2.79 -0.47 4.36
C VAL A 9 -4.05 0.39 4.23
N ASP A 10 -5.19 -0.14 4.65
CA ASP A 10 -6.47 0.57 4.55
C ASP A 10 -6.63 1.71 5.57
N ALA A 11 -7.73 2.47 5.44
CA ALA A 11 -8.05 3.56 6.35
C ALA A 11 -8.34 3.09 7.79
N TYR A 12 -8.87 1.87 7.94
CA TYR A 12 -9.17 1.28 9.25
C TYR A 12 -7.86 1.06 10.03
N HIS A 13 -6.83 0.55 9.37
CA HIS A 13 -5.50 0.40 9.96
C HIS A 13 -4.96 1.75 10.46
N TYR A 14 -5.02 2.81 9.65
CA TYR A 14 -4.55 4.14 10.07
C TYR A 14 -5.28 4.64 11.32
N ILE A 15 -6.60 4.53 11.37
CA ILE A 15 -7.41 5.00 12.51
C ILE A 15 -6.99 4.30 13.81
N ASN A 16 -6.74 2.99 13.77
CA ASN A 16 -6.41 2.20 14.95
C ASN A 16 -4.96 2.36 15.39
N HIS A 17 -4.02 2.52 14.45
CA HIS A 17 -2.59 2.53 14.77
C HIS A 17 -2.02 3.94 14.95
N ARG A 18 -2.60 4.99 14.33
CA ARG A 18 -2.00 6.35 14.35
C ARG A 18 -1.72 6.90 15.74
N ALA A 19 -2.46 6.51 16.78
CA ALA A 19 -2.28 7.03 18.12
C ALA A 19 -1.02 6.46 18.81
N ALA A 20 -0.71 5.19 18.57
CA ALA A 20 0.35 4.46 19.28
C ALA A 20 1.59 4.15 18.41
N ASP A 21 1.45 4.16 17.09
CA ASP A 21 2.52 3.79 16.15
C ASP A 21 2.89 4.98 15.25
N VAL A 22 4.12 5.46 15.40
CA VAL A 22 4.66 6.61 14.65
C VAL A 22 4.83 6.29 13.17
N LEU A 23 5.21 5.05 12.81
CA LEU A 23 5.32 4.65 11.41
C LEU A 23 3.95 4.67 10.75
N CYS A 24 2.94 4.09 11.40
CA CYS A 24 1.57 4.12 10.89
C CYS A 24 1.00 5.54 10.82
N ARG A 25 1.29 6.39 11.81
CA ARG A 25 0.87 7.81 11.79
C ARG A 25 1.44 8.55 10.58
N THR A 26 2.69 8.26 10.22
CA THR A 26 3.43 8.98 9.19
C THR A 26 3.10 8.47 7.78
N TRP A 27 3.04 7.15 7.61
CA TRP A 27 3.06 6.53 6.28
C TRP A 27 1.76 5.81 5.89
N CYS A 28 0.83 5.59 6.83
CA CYS A 28 -0.40 4.85 6.55
C CYS A 28 -1.62 5.75 6.38
N ASN A 29 -1.49 7.08 6.45
CA ASN A 29 -2.60 7.98 6.20
C ASN A 29 -3.02 7.90 4.71
N PRO A 30 -4.25 7.46 4.39
CA PRO A 30 -4.69 7.31 3.01
C PRO A 30 -5.17 8.64 2.36
N ALA A 31 -5.21 9.73 3.12
CA ALA A 31 -5.78 11.01 2.69
C ALA A 31 -4.86 11.92 1.85
N PRO A 32 -3.52 11.98 2.04
CA PRO A 32 -2.71 13.00 1.36
C PRO A 32 -2.58 12.71 -0.13
N LEU A 33 -3.31 13.45 -0.96
CA LEU A 33 -3.23 13.38 -2.42
C LEU A 33 -2.28 14.42 -3.03
N ASN A 34 -1.52 15.12 -2.18
CA ASN A 34 -0.60 16.20 -2.55
C ASN A 34 0.86 15.75 -2.69
N GLY A 35 1.12 14.44 -2.81
CA GLY A 35 2.46 13.88 -2.96
C GLY A 35 3.28 13.75 -1.66
N SER A 36 2.75 14.16 -0.51
CA SER A 36 3.42 13.91 0.79
C SER A 36 3.46 12.43 1.18
N ALA A 37 2.63 11.59 0.55
CA ALA A 37 2.65 10.14 0.66
C ALA A 37 3.12 9.51 -0.67
N PRO A 38 4.43 9.31 -0.89
CA PRO A 38 4.99 8.91 -2.18
C PRO A 38 4.59 7.49 -2.61
N ASN A 39 4.19 6.64 -1.66
CA ASN A 39 3.65 5.31 -1.95
C ASN A 39 2.19 5.37 -2.44
N LEU A 40 1.47 6.47 -2.21
CA LEU A 40 0.06 6.67 -2.58
C LEU A 40 -0.06 7.49 -3.86
N VAL A 41 0.66 8.61 -3.94
CA VAL A 41 0.58 9.58 -5.04
C VAL A 41 1.96 10.15 -5.34
N ILE A 42 2.29 10.25 -6.62
CA ILE A 42 3.51 10.90 -7.12
C ILE A 42 3.16 12.12 -7.95
N ALA A 43 4.01 13.15 -7.85
CA ALA A 43 3.88 14.37 -8.63
C ALA A 43 4.59 14.21 -9.98
N GLU A 44 3.95 14.65 -11.06
CA GLU A 44 4.49 14.61 -12.43
C GLU A 44 4.12 15.89 -13.17
N ARG A 45 4.86 16.21 -14.23
CA ARG A 45 4.53 17.35 -15.10
C ARG A 45 3.88 16.85 -16.38
N ASN A 46 2.77 17.49 -16.77
CA ASN A 46 2.16 17.22 -18.08
C ASN A 46 2.98 17.86 -19.21
N ALA A 47 2.54 17.68 -20.47
CA ALA A 47 3.21 18.26 -21.64
C ALA A 47 3.30 19.80 -21.61
N GLN A 48 2.41 20.45 -20.86
CA GLN A 48 2.38 21.90 -20.63
C GLN A 48 3.23 22.33 -19.43
N GLY A 49 3.97 21.42 -18.80
CA GLY A 49 4.81 21.68 -17.64
C GLY A 49 4.06 21.85 -16.32
N GLN A 50 2.74 21.68 -16.27
CA GLN A 50 1.93 21.84 -15.07
C GLN A 50 2.06 20.61 -14.17
N LEU A 51 2.19 20.84 -12.86
CA LEU A 51 2.26 19.76 -11.88
C LEU A 51 0.88 19.12 -11.70
N TYR A 52 0.83 17.80 -11.82
CA TYR A 52 -0.34 17.00 -11.47
C TYR A 52 0.09 15.80 -10.63
N TYR A 53 -0.87 15.21 -9.95
CA TYR A 53 -0.65 14.14 -8.99
C TYR A 53 -1.34 12.86 -9.50
N LYS A 54 -0.56 11.80 -9.72
CA LYS A 54 -1.08 10.49 -10.16
C LYS A 54 -0.86 9.42 -9.10
N ARG A 55 -1.67 8.36 -9.11
CA ARG A 55 -1.48 7.21 -8.22
C ARG A 55 -0.10 6.60 -8.44
N ALA A 56 0.58 6.29 -7.35
CA ALA A 56 1.90 5.67 -7.37
C ALA A 56 1.85 4.14 -7.62
N PHE A 57 0.64 3.58 -7.71
CA PHE A 57 0.37 2.16 -7.86
C PHE A 57 -0.70 1.92 -8.93
N ASN A 58 -0.73 0.70 -9.46
CA ASN A 58 -1.72 0.27 -10.43
C ASN A 58 -3.00 -0.18 -9.70
N THR A 59 -4.10 0.53 -9.90
CA THR A 59 -5.37 0.27 -9.21
C THR A 59 -5.98 -1.09 -9.58
N GLN A 60 -5.90 -1.52 -10.84
CA GLN A 60 -6.41 -2.84 -11.25
C GLN A 60 -5.61 -3.98 -10.62
N ALA A 61 -4.28 -3.87 -10.58
CA ALA A 61 -3.43 -4.86 -9.92
C ALA A 61 -3.73 -4.94 -8.41
N CYS A 62 -4.01 -3.80 -7.77
CA CYS A 62 -4.44 -3.75 -6.38
C CYS A 62 -5.79 -4.44 -6.16
N GLU A 63 -6.77 -4.24 -7.03
CA GLU A 63 -8.06 -4.91 -6.94
C GLU A 63 -7.92 -6.43 -7.01
N GLN A 64 -7.14 -6.94 -7.97
CA GLN A 64 -6.88 -8.37 -8.10
C GLN A 64 -6.15 -8.94 -6.87
N LEU A 65 -5.12 -8.23 -6.37
CA LEU A 65 -4.39 -8.64 -5.17
C LEU A 65 -5.30 -8.63 -3.93
N ASN A 66 -6.13 -7.61 -3.77
CA ASN A 66 -7.05 -7.50 -2.64
C ASN A 66 -8.10 -8.61 -2.66
N ALA A 67 -8.60 -8.99 -3.85
CA ALA A 67 -9.50 -10.13 -3.99
C ALA A 67 -8.83 -11.43 -3.55
N TRP A 68 -7.57 -11.64 -3.92
CA TRP A 68 -6.78 -12.81 -3.48
C TRP A 68 -6.55 -12.83 -1.97
N LEU A 69 -6.34 -11.66 -1.36
CA LEU A 69 -6.14 -11.50 0.08
C LEU A 69 -7.44 -11.54 0.91
N GLY A 70 -8.62 -11.59 0.28
CA GLY A 70 -9.91 -11.44 0.96
C GLY A 70 -10.10 -12.40 2.14
N GLY A 71 -9.61 -13.64 2.03
CA GLY A 71 -9.68 -14.63 3.12
C GLY A 71 -8.82 -14.28 4.36
N PHE A 72 -7.85 -13.37 4.22
CA PHE A 72 -6.94 -12.93 5.28
C PHE A 72 -7.28 -11.53 5.82
N GLU A 73 -8.36 -10.90 5.35
CA GLU A 73 -8.68 -9.51 5.67
C GLU A 73 -8.71 -9.23 7.18
N SER A 74 -9.30 -10.15 7.97
CA SER A 74 -9.46 -10.00 9.41
C SER A 74 -8.13 -9.95 10.18
N ILE A 75 -7.11 -10.70 9.74
CA ILE A 75 -5.79 -10.69 10.36
C ILE A 75 -4.96 -9.51 9.83
N LEU A 76 -5.06 -9.22 8.52
CA LEU A 76 -4.30 -8.14 7.88
C LEU A 76 -4.62 -6.77 8.48
N LYS A 77 -5.91 -6.50 8.78
CA LYS A 77 -6.36 -5.24 9.39
C LYS A 77 -5.77 -4.98 10.79
N ARG A 78 -5.25 -6.00 11.47
CA ARG A 78 -4.72 -5.91 12.84
C ARG A 78 -3.20 -5.89 12.90
N MET A 79 -2.54 -6.11 11.77
CA MET A 79 -1.07 -6.08 11.69
C MET A 79 -0.58 -4.64 11.74
N THR A 80 0.60 -4.41 12.32
CA THR A 80 1.37 -3.17 12.11
C THR A 80 1.79 -3.08 10.65
N ALA A 81 2.16 -1.87 10.18
CA ALA A 81 2.60 -1.68 8.79
C ALA A 81 3.77 -2.60 8.41
N SER A 82 4.73 -2.79 9.33
CA SER A 82 5.87 -3.69 9.13
C SER A 82 5.46 -5.15 8.99
N ASN A 83 4.54 -5.63 9.85
CA ASN A 83 4.05 -7.01 9.80
C ASN A 83 3.22 -7.26 8.54
N PHE A 84 2.38 -6.30 8.15
CA PHE A 84 1.62 -6.35 6.90
C PHE A 84 2.56 -6.44 5.70
N ASN A 85 3.60 -5.60 5.66
CA ASN A 85 4.58 -5.61 4.59
C ASN A 85 5.30 -6.97 4.51
N TRP A 86 5.82 -7.46 5.64
CA TRP A 86 6.47 -8.77 5.70
C TRP A 86 5.55 -9.89 5.23
N PHE A 87 4.30 -9.92 5.72
CA PHE A 87 3.32 -10.94 5.33
C PHE A 87 3.08 -10.96 3.82
N LEU A 88 2.85 -9.80 3.21
CA LEU A 88 2.64 -9.71 1.76
C LEU A 88 3.88 -10.13 0.98
N HIS A 89 5.08 -9.74 1.42
CA HIS A 89 6.30 -10.19 0.78
C HIS A 89 6.44 -11.72 0.84
N THR A 90 6.22 -12.31 2.00
CA THR A 90 6.29 -13.77 2.18
C THR A 90 5.25 -14.49 1.31
N MET A 91 4.00 -14.03 1.34
CA MET A 91 2.90 -14.62 0.56
C MET A 91 3.16 -14.57 -0.95
N LEU A 92 3.60 -13.43 -1.46
CA LEU A 92 3.93 -13.27 -2.89
C LEU A 92 5.17 -14.07 -3.30
N PHE A 93 6.16 -14.17 -2.42
CA PHE A 93 7.34 -15.00 -2.64
C PHE A 93 6.95 -16.48 -2.77
N TYR A 94 6.17 -17.01 -1.83
CA TYR A 94 5.69 -18.39 -1.90
C TYR A 94 4.81 -18.64 -3.12
N HIS A 95 3.87 -17.74 -3.43
CA HIS A 95 3.05 -17.86 -4.63
C HIS A 95 3.91 -17.95 -5.90
N THR A 96 4.95 -17.11 -5.99
CA THR A 96 5.88 -17.12 -7.13
C THR A 96 6.64 -18.45 -7.23
N MET A 97 7.01 -19.07 -6.10
CA MET A 97 7.73 -20.35 -6.08
C MET A 97 6.86 -21.59 -6.38
N GLN A 98 5.56 -21.52 -6.12
CA GLN A 98 4.66 -22.68 -6.22
C GLN A 98 3.87 -22.70 -7.54
N VAL A 99 3.72 -21.54 -8.20
CA VAL A 99 2.92 -21.38 -9.42
C VAL A 99 3.79 -21.27 -10.68
N ILE A 100 5.10 -21.00 -10.52
CA ILE A 100 6.12 -21.11 -11.57
C ILE A 100 6.84 -22.45 -11.44
#